data_AF-A0A098TJ83-F1
#
_entry.id   AF-A0A098TJ83-F1
#
_cell.length_a   1.000
_cell.length_b   1.000
_cell.length_c   1.000
_cell.angle_alpha   90.00
_cell.angle_beta   90.00
_cell.angle_gamma   90.00
#
_symmetry.space_group_name_H-M   'P 1'
#
loop_
_entity.id
_entity.type
_entity.pdbx_description
1 polymer ?
#
loop_
_entity_poly.entity_id
_entity_poly.type
_entity_poly.pdbx_seq_one_letter_code
_entity_poly.pdbx_strand_id
1 'polypeptide(L)'
;MVLRLLFAPIFGIAWIGEQIQERVNTELDETENLHKRLLALQLAYDMGEIPEADFIDQEEALLLAIEDLAQQAKAAALAEDDEQDAVD
;
A
#
# COMPACT_ATOMS: atom_id res chain seq x y z
N MET A 1 -32.97 -12.93 -7.00
CA MET A 1 -31.96 -12.94 -5.92
C MET A 1 -30.77 -13.83 -6.34
N VAL A 2 -29.93 -13.36 -7.27
CA VAL A 2 -28.73 -14.10 -7.73
C VAL A 2 -27.54 -13.17 -8.02
N LEU A 3 -27.81 -11.93 -8.45
CA LEU A 3 -26.78 -10.90 -8.68
C LEU A 3 -25.93 -10.53 -7.45
N ARG A 4 -26.43 -10.77 -6.23
CA ARG A 4 -25.70 -10.45 -4.99
C ARG A 4 -24.62 -11.49 -4.64
N LEU A 5 -24.65 -12.67 -5.26
CA LEU A 5 -23.66 -13.73 -5.04
C LEU A 5 -22.44 -13.60 -5.96
N LEU A 6 -22.57 -12.91 -7.09
CA LEU A 6 -21.47 -12.66 -8.04
C LEU A 6 -20.48 -11.60 -7.53
N PHE A 7 -20.93 -10.71 -6.63
CA PHE A 7 -20.10 -9.68 -6.02
C PHE A 7 -19.67 -10.02 -4.58
N ALA A 8 -19.90 -11.26 -4.13
CA ALA A 8 -19.39 -11.75 -2.85
C ALA A 8 -17.84 -11.70 -2.72
N PRO A 9 -17.03 -11.93 -3.78
CA PRO A 9 -15.58 -11.76 -3.67
C PRO A 9 -15.13 -10.29 -3.72
N ILE A 10 -15.95 -9.35 -4.20
CA ILE A 10 -15.63 -7.91 -4.15
C ILE A 10 -15.56 -7.41 -2.70
N PHE A 11 -16.34 -8.01 -1.79
CA PHE A 11 -16.20 -7.79 -0.35
C PHE A 11 -14.93 -8.45 0.25
N GLY A 12 -14.30 -9.39 -0.46
CA GLY A 12 -13.06 -10.05 -0.02
C GLY A 12 -11.83 -9.15 -0.10
N ILE A 13 -11.80 -8.18 -1.03
CA ILE A 13 -10.71 -7.19 -1.12
C ILE A 13 -10.81 -6.17 0.03
N ALA A 14 -12.05 -5.78 0.41
CA ALA A 14 -12.27 -4.99 1.61
C ALA A 14 -11.81 -5.72 2.90
N TRP A 15 -11.99 -7.05 2.96
CA TRP A 15 -11.47 -7.89 4.06
C TRP A 15 -9.94 -7.93 4.12
N ILE A 16 -9.25 -7.92 2.97
CA ILE A 16 -7.78 -7.80 2.92
C ILE A 16 -7.30 -6.42 3.37
N GLY A 17 -8.03 -5.35 3.01
CA GLY A 17 -7.74 -4.00 3.47
C GLY A 17 -7.81 -3.86 5.00
N GLU A 18 -8.77 -4.53 5.62
CA GLU A 18 -9.02 -4.50 7.07
C GLU A 18 -7.98 -5.33 7.86
N GLN A 19 -7.49 -6.45 7.31
CA GLN A 19 -6.47 -7.28 7.96
C GLN A 19 -5.06 -6.68 7.91
N ILE A 20 -4.75 -5.80 6.95
CA ILE A 20 -3.43 -5.14 6.91
C ILE A 20 -3.33 -4.00 7.94
N GLN A 21 -4.46 -3.51 8.49
CA GLN A 21 -4.42 -2.54 9.60
C GLN A 21 -3.88 -3.15 10.91
N GLU A 22 -3.84 -4.47 11.06
CA GLU A 22 -3.53 -5.13 12.33
C GLU A 22 -2.02 -5.29 12.65
N ARG A 23 -1.10 -4.83 11.80
CA ARG A 23 0.35 -4.89 12.07
C ARG A 23 1.06 -3.58 11.75
N VAL A 24 0.93 -2.61 12.64
CA VAL A 24 1.66 -1.33 12.64
C VAL A 24 2.89 -1.44 13.54
N ASN A 25 3.94 -2.11 13.09
CA ASN A 25 5.25 -1.97 13.71
C ASN A 25 6.31 -1.81 12.64
N THR A 26 7.09 -0.73 12.76
CA THR A 26 8.27 -0.32 11.97
C THR A 26 8.05 0.12 10.51
N GLU A 27 8.57 1.30 10.14
CA GLU A 27 8.47 1.94 8.80
C GLU A 27 8.91 1.05 7.62
N LEU A 28 9.86 0.12 7.86
CA LEU A 28 10.25 -0.88 6.86
C LEU A 28 9.12 -1.86 6.55
N ASP A 29 8.36 -2.28 7.56
CA ASP A 29 7.17 -3.11 7.36
C ASP A 29 6.10 -2.32 6.60
N GLU A 30 5.96 -1.01 6.85
CA GLU A 30 4.98 -0.17 6.14
C GLU A 30 5.28 -0.08 4.64
N THR A 31 6.54 0.15 4.26
CA THR A 31 6.96 0.15 2.84
C THR A 31 6.78 -1.22 2.21
N GLU A 32 7.23 -2.29 2.88
CA GLU A 32 7.11 -3.66 2.38
C GLU A 32 5.64 -4.07 2.22
N ASN A 33 4.76 -3.62 3.14
CA ASN A 33 3.32 -3.84 3.05
C ASN A 33 2.70 -3.15 1.84
N LEU A 34 3.10 -1.91 1.51
CA LEU A 34 2.63 -1.23 0.30
C LEU A 34 3.04 -1.96 -0.98
N HIS A 35 4.28 -2.46 -1.06
CA HIS A 35 4.73 -3.25 -2.21
C HIS A 35 3.98 -4.59 -2.33
N LYS A 36 3.69 -5.26 -1.20
CA LYS A 36 2.87 -6.48 -1.18
C LYS A 36 1.44 -6.21 -1.66
N ARG A 37 0.85 -5.08 -1.26
CA ARG A 37 -0.49 -4.64 -1.73
C ARG A 37 -0.50 -4.37 -3.23
N LEU A 38 0.53 -3.70 -3.76
CA LEU A 38 0.67 -3.45 -5.19
C LEU A 38 0.76 -4.76 -5.99
N LEU A 39 1.56 -5.72 -5.53
CA LEU A 39 1.66 -7.04 -6.17
C LEU A 39 0.33 -7.81 -6.12
N ALA A 40 -0.39 -7.75 -5.01
CA ALA A 40 -1.72 -8.36 -4.90
C ALA A 40 -2.73 -7.71 -5.85
N LEU A 41 -2.70 -6.38 -5.97
CA LEU A 41 -3.55 -5.63 -6.90
C LEU A 41 -3.28 -6.03 -8.36
N GLN A 42 -2.00 -6.16 -8.74
CA GLN A 42 -1.61 -6.58 -10.08
C GLN A 42 -2.04 -8.02 -10.38
N LEU A 43 -1.90 -8.95 -9.44
CA LEU A 43 -2.40 -10.32 -9.59
C LEU A 43 -3.93 -10.35 -9.75
N ALA A 44 -4.67 -9.54 -9.00
CA ALA A 44 -6.12 -9.45 -9.13
C ALA A 44 -6.54 -8.93 -10.52
N TYR A 45 -5.80 -7.95 -11.06
CA TYR A 45 -6.01 -7.47 -12.42
C TYR A 45 -5.66 -8.54 -13.48
N ASP A 46 -4.51 -9.19 -13.35
CA ASP A 46 -4.05 -10.25 -14.27
C ASP A 46 -5.03 -11.45 -14.32
N MET A 47 -5.72 -11.72 -13.21
CA MET A 47 -6.77 -12.76 -13.13
C MET A 47 -8.15 -12.27 -13.61
N GLY A 48 -8.30 -10.98 -13.95
CA GLY A 48 -9.55 -10.37 -14.37
C GLY A 48 -10.56 -10.20 -13.24
N GLU A 49 -10.12 -10.18 -11.98
CA GLU A 49 -10.98 -9.99 -10.81
C GLU A 49 -11.41 -8.52 -10.63
N ILE A 50 -10.59 -7.59 -11.13
CA ILE A 50 -10.88 -6.15 -11.14
C ILE A 50 -10.79 -5.58 -12.57
N PRO A 51 -11.59 -4.56 -12.90
CA PRO A 51 -11.48 -3.87 -14.18
C PRO A 51 -10.25 -2.96 -14.22
N GLU A 52 -9.78 -2.65 -15.43
CA GLU A 52 -8.60 -1.79 -15.68
C GLU A 52 -8.72 -0.41 -15.02
N ALA A 53 -9.90 0.21 -15.05
CA ALA A 53 -10.13 1.51 -14.42
C ALA A 53 -9.87 1.47 -12.91
N ASP A 54 -10.41 0.45 -12.22
CA ASP A 54 -10.22 0.28 -10.78
C ASP A 54 -8.78 -0.08 -10.43
N PHE A 55 -8.09 -0.82 -11.32
CA PHE A 55 -6.67 -1.13 -11.19
C PHE A 55 -5.82 0.15 -11.25
N ILE A 56 -6.02 1.00 -12.27
CA ILE A 56 -5.27 2.24 -12.47
C ILE A 56 -5.45 3.17 -11.26
N ASP A 57 -6.69 3.41 -10.84
CA ASP A 57 -6.98 4.32 -9.72
C ASP A 57 -6.31 3.86 -8.40
N GLN A 58 -6.32 2.55 -8.15
CA GLN A 58 -5.70 1.98 -6.95
C GLN A 58 -4.17 1.90 -7.05
N GLU A 59 -3.63 1.62 -8.23
CA GLU A 59 -2.19 1.58 -8.50
C GLU A 59 -1.58 2.97 -8.25
N GLU A 60 -2.18 4.02 -8.80
CA GLU A 60 -1.71 5.39 -8.61
C GLU A 60 -1.69 5.78 -7.12
N ALA A 61 -2.76 5.46 -6.38
CA ALA A 61 -2.83 5.74 -4.94
C ALA A 61 -1.75 4.99 -4.14
N LEU A 62 -1.47 3.73 -4.49
CA LEU A 62 -0.43 2.93 -3.84
C LEU A 62 0.97 3.47 -4.14
N LEU A 63 1.23 3.86 -5.39
CA LEU A 63 2.52 4.43 -5.80
C LEU A 63 2.81 5.77 -5.12
N LEU A 64 1.80 6.64 -5.00
CA LEU A 64 1.92 7.90 -4.25
C LEU A 64 2.24 7.65 -2.77
N ALA A 65 1.59 6.68 -2.14
CA ALA A 65 1.87 6.34 -0.74
C ALA A 65 3.30 5.82 -0.54
N ILE A 66 3.83 5.04 -1.49
CA ILE A 66 5.22 4.57 -1.46
C ILE A 66 6.20 5.74 -1.58
N GLU A 67 5.93 6.68 -2.49
CA GLU A 67 6.76 7.87 -2.69
C GLU A 67 6.79 8.76 -1.44
N ASP A 68 5.63 9.05 -0.85
CA ASP A 68 5.52 9.85 0.35
C ASP A 68 6.32 9.25 1.52
N LEU A 69 6.23 7.93 1.71
CA LEU A 69 6.96 7.24 2.77
C LEU A 69 8.48 7.26 2.50
N ALA A 70 8.90 7.01 1.25
CA ALA A 70 10.31 7.08 0.88
C ALA A 70 10.89 8.49 1.08
N GLN A 71 10.11 9.54 0.76
CA GLN A 71 10.49 10.93 0.98
C GLN A 71 10.65 11.24 2.48
N GLN A 72 9.72 10.75 3.32
CA GLN A 72 9.77 10.92 4.77
C GLN A 72 11.00 10.23 5.37
N ALA A 73 11.27 8.98 4.99
CA ALA A 73 12.46 8.25 5.45
C ALA A 73 13.75 8.98 5.07
N LYS A 74 13.82 9.53 3.85
CA LYS A 74 14.97 10.32 3.40
C LYS A 74 15.11 11.64 4.17
N ALA A 75 14.01 12.33 4.42
CA ALA A 75 14.01 13.59 5.18
C ALA A 75 14.42 13.37 6.64
N ALA A 76 13.96 12.28 7.26
CA ALA A 76 14.35 11.89 8.61
C ALA A 76 15.85 11.59 8.69
N ALA A 77 16.40 10.82 7.75
CA ALA A 77 17.83 10.51 7.71
C ALA A 77 18.71 11.78 7.58
N LEU A 78 18.29 12.75 6.76
CA LEU A 78 19.03 14.02 6.62
C LEU A 78 18.96 14.89 7.88
N ALA A 79 17.83 14.88 8.58
CA ALA A 79 17.68 15.62 9.84
C ALA A 79 18.55 15.03 10.96
N GLU A 80 18.72 13.71 11.01
CA GLU A 80 19.59 13.04 11.98
C GLU A 80 21.08 13.31 11.75
N ASP A 81 21.51 13.46 10.50
CA ASP A 81 22.90 13.80 10.14
C ASP A 81 23.24 15.25 10.53
N ASP A 82 22.35 16.22 10.27
CA ASP A 82 22.55 17.63 10.63
C ASP A 82 22.62 17.86 12.16
N GLU A 83 21.89 17.05 12.94
CA GLU A 83 21.89 17.16 14.41
C GLU A 83 23.17 16.56 15.05
N GLN A 84 23.81 15.57 14.40
CA GLN A 84 25.08 14.99 14.86
C GLN A 84 26.28 15.91 14.59
N ASP A 85 26.30 16.62 13.46
CA ASP A 85 27.36 17.59 13.12
C ASP A 85 27.32 18.87 13.98
N ALA A 86 26.20 19.16 14.64
CA ALA A 86 26.04 20.35 15.50
C ALA A 86 26.49 20.14 16.95
N VAL A 87 26.80 18.90 17.36
CA VAL A 87 27.10 18.51 18.75
C VAL A 87 28.60 18.22 18.98
N ASP A 88 29.43 18.19 17.93
CA ASP A 88 30.90 18.11 17.98
C ASP A 88 31.60 19.48 17.83
#